data_AF-A0A4Q3D7Q7-F1
#
_entry.id   AF-A0A4Q3D7Q7-F1
#
_cell.length_a   1.000
_cell.length_b   1.000
_cell.length_c   1.000
_cell.angle_alpha   90.00
_cell.angle_beta   90.00
_cell.angle_gamma   90.00
#
_symmetry.space_group_name_H-M   'P 1'
#
loop_
_entity.id
_entity.type
_entity.pdbx_description
1 polymer ?
#
loop_
_entity_poly.entity_id
_entity_poly.type
_entity_poly.pdbx_seq_one_letter_code
_entity_poly.pdbx_strand_id
1 'polypeptide(L)'
;PGGGQDVKICWPGCLSEDAVSPVRVSDAGLALDAAAEGLGRATVPELLARADIAAGRLTVVDEPKASRMGYWLVAPLPQWRQKKVKLLVEKLGE
;
A
#
# COMPACT_ATOMS: atom_id res chain seq x y z
N PRO A 1 -6.33 7.39 26.98
CA PRO A 1 -5.42 7.90 25.91
C PRO A 1 -5.74 7.20 24.57
N GLY A 2 -6.75 7.70 23.86
CA GLY A 2 -7.30 7.08 22.64
C GLY A 2 -7.30 8.01 21.41
N GLY A 3 -6.50 9.09 21.44
CA GLY A 3 -6.52 10.13 20.40
C GLY A 3 -5.71 9.81 19.14
N GLY A 4 -4.74 8.89 19.21
CA GLY A 4 -3.84 8.59 18.08
C GLY A 4 -4.54 7.89 16.91
N GLN A 5 -5.51 7.01 17.18
CA GLN A 5 -6.15 6.17 16.15
C GLN A 5 -6.93 6.97 15.10
N ASP A 6 -7.36 8.19 15.40
CA ASP A 6 -8.11 9.02 14.46
C ASP A 6 -7.21 9.94 13.62
N VAL A 7 -5.91 10.02 13.96
CA VAL A 7 -4.94 10.76 13.16
C VAL A 7 -4.75 10.03 11.83
N LYS A 8 -5.15 10.68 10.73
CA LYS A 8 -4.91 10.16 9.39
C LYS A 8 -3.46 10.40 8.99
N ILE A 9 -2.78 9.40 8.46
CA ILE A 9 -1.45 9.52 7.87
C ILE A 9 -1.62 9.55 6.34
N CYS A 10 -1.25 10.67 5.72
CA CYS A 10 -1.42 10.86 4.28
C CYS A 10 -0.10 10.66 3.52
N TRP A 11 -0.21 10.15 2.30
CA TRP A 11 0.89 9.93 1.37
C TRP A 11 0.39 10.13 -0.08
N PRO A 12 1.26 10.42 -1.06
CA PRO A 12 0.85 10.66 -2.44
C PRO A 12 0.14 9.46 -3.07
N GLY A 13 -1.11 9.59 -3.51
CA GLY A 13 -1.91 8.48 -4.01
C GLY A 13 -2.77 7.75 -2.97
N CYS A 14 -2.78 8.22 -1.71
CA CYS A 14 -3.76 7.74 -0.73
C CYS A 14 -5.16 8.28 -1.05
N LEU A 15 -6.22 7.51 -0.75
CA LEU A 15 -7.62 7.95 -0.96
C LEU A 15 -8.02 9.18 -0.10
N SER A 16 -7.15 9.61 0.80
CA SER A 16 -7.32 10.78 1.66
C SER A 16 -6.34 11.91 1.34
N GLU A 17 -5.79 11.97 0.12
CA GLU A 17 -4.76 12.95 -0.25
C GLU A 17 -5.22 14.41 -0.02
N ASP A 18 -6.52 14.68 -0.21
CA ASP A 18 -7.13 16.00 0.01
C ASP A 18 -7.46 16.29 1.50
N ALA A 19 -7.28 15.32 2.40
CA ALA A 19 -7.53 15.54 3.81
C ALA A 19 -6.37 16.31 4.44
N VAL A 20 -6.69 17.41 5.14
CA VAL A 20 -5.71 18.08 6.02
C VAL A 20 -5.27 17.08 7.09
N SER A 21 -4.06 16.57 6.94
CA SER A 21 -3.44 15.64 7.88
C SER A 21 -2.21 16.29 8.51
N PRO A 22 -2.06 16.18 9.85
CA PRO A 22 -0.86 16.63 10.54
C PRO A 22 0.36 15.75 10.25
N VAL A 23 0.17 14.54 9.71
CA VAL A 23 1.25 13.58 9.42
C VAL A 23 1.22 13.22 7.94
N ARG A 24 2.20 13.73 7.20
CA ARG A 24 2.41 13.42 5.78
C ARG A 24 3.77 12.78 5.57
N VAL A 25 3.77 11.67 4.84
CA VAL A 25 4.97 10.89 4.52
C VAL A 25 5.12 10.75 3.00
N SER A 26 6.30 10.32 2.54
CA SER A 26 6.61 10.28 1.10
C SER A 26 5.91 9.15 0.33
N ASP A 27 5.53 8.06 1.01
CA ASP A 27 5.01 6.86 0.36
C ASP A 27 4.21 5.98 1.33
N ALA A 28 3.53 4.96 0.79
CA ALA A 28 2.70 4.03 1.54
C ALA A 28 3.49 3.14 2.52
N GLY A 29 4.79 2.88 2.26
CA GLY A 29 5.64 2.09 3.15
C GLY A 29 5.90 2.82 4.47
N LEU A 30 6.30 4.09 4.38
CA LEU A 30 6.43 4.94 5.57
C LEU A 30 5.09 5.13 6.30
N ALA A 31 3.97 5.15 5.57
CA ALA A 31 2.66 5.24 6.18
C ALA A 31 2.30 3.98 6.99
N LEU A 32 2.70 2.80 6.52
CA LEU A 32 2.57 1.53 7.23
C LEU A 32 3.42 1.51 8.51
N ASP A 33 4.69 1.90 8.42
CA ASP A 33 5.58 1.95 9.58
C ASP A 33 5.05 2.93 10.65
N ALA A 34 4.62 4.13 10.24
CA ALA A 34 4.02 5.10 11.14
C ALA A 34 2.74 4.58 11.83
N ALA A 35 1.90 3.84 11.09
CA ALA A 35 0.71 3.23 11.66
C ALA A 35 1.05 2.10 12.65
N ALA A 36 2.07 1.28 12.35
CA ALA A 36 2.53 0.21 13.22
C ALA A 36 3.13 0.74 14.54
N GLU A 37 3.76 1.91 14.51
CA GLU A 37 4.24 2.64 15.68
C GLU A 37 3.12 3.39 16.44
N GLY A 38 1.86 3.26 15.99
CA GLY A 38 0.69 3.84 16.68
C GLY A 38 0.51 5.34 16.46
N LEU A 39 1.15 5.93 15.45
CA LEU A 39 1.01 7.37 15.13
C LEU A 39 -0.34 7.72 14.48
N GLY A 40 -1.10 6.70 14.04
CA GLY A 40 -2.42 6.88 13.48
C GLY A 40 -2.85 5.76 12.55
N ARG A 41 -3.70 6.10 11.58
CA ARG A 41 -4.22 5.19 10.56
C ARG A 41 -3.89 5.68 9.15
N ALA A 42 -3.60 4.75 8.26
CA ALA A 42 -3.33 5.01 6.85
C ALA A 42 -4.22 4.15 5.95
N THR A 43 -4.67 4.71 4.84
CA THR A 43 -5.25 3.94 3.73
C THR A 43 -4.15 3.64 2.73
N VAL A 44 -3.81 2.37 2.54
CA VAL A 44 -2.71 1.92 1.67
C VAL A 44 -3.18 0.78 0.75
N PRO A 45 -2.45 0.46 -0.33
CA PRO A 45 -2.71 -0.74 -1.11
C PRO A 45 -2.61 -2.00 -0.24
N GLU A 46 -3.64 -2.84 -0.28
CA GLU A 46 -3.73 -4.07 0.52
C GLU A 46 -2.50 -4.98 0.34
N LEU A 47 -1.98 -5.07 -0.89
CA LEU A 47 -0.80 -5.86 -1.22
C LEU A 47 0.41 -5.50 -0.35
N LEU A 48 0.58 -4.21 0.00
CA LEU A 48 1.68 -3.75 0.85
C LEU A 48 1.43 -4.05 2.33
N ALA A 49 0.18 -3.95 2.79
CA ALA A 49 -0.18 -4.15 4.20
C ALA A 49 -0.27 -5.62 4.62
N ARG A 50 -0.41 -6.55 3.66
CA ARG A 50 -0.74 -7.96 3.91
C ARG A 50 0.22 -8.66 4.87
N ALA A 51 1.52 -8.44 4.72
CA ALA A 51 2.52 -9.07 5.57
C ALA A 51 2.42 -8.58 7.03
N ASP A 52 2.15 -7.30 7.23
CA ASP A 52 2.05 -6.68 8.55
C ASP A 52 0.77 -7.02 9.28
N ILE A 53 -0.32 -7.14 8.53
CA ILE A 53 -1.59 -7.66 9.06
C ILE A 53 -1.41 -9.13 9.47
N ALA A 54 -0.80 -9.95 8.63
CA ALA A 54 -0.55 -11.36 8.94
C ALA A 54 0.38 -11.55 10.15
N ALA A 55 1.35 -10.65 10.33
CA ALA A 55 2.25 -10.62 11.49
C ALA A 55 1.62 -9.99 12.74
N GLY A 56 0.40 -9.45 12.66
CA GLY A 56 -0.29 -8.78 13.77
C GLY A 56 0.29 -7.40 14.13
N ARG A 57 1.17 -6.83 13.30
CA ARG A 57 1.71 -5.47 13.47
C ARG A 57 0.66 -4.40 13.18
N LEU A 58 -0.27 -4.72 12.29
CA LEU A 58 -1.36 -3.83 11.88
C LEU A 58 -2.70 -4.56 11.98
N THR A 59 -3.76 -3.79 12.17
CA THR A 59 -5.14 -4.28 12.15
C THR A 59 -5.96 -3.48 11.13
N VAL A 60 -6.85 -4.17 10.41
CA VAL A 60 -7.78 -3.53 9.47
C VAL A 60 -8.88 -2.80 10.25
N VAL A 61 -9.08 -1.51 9.94
CA VAL A 61 -10.03 -0.63 10.67
C VAL A 61 -11.23 -0.18 9.83
N ASP A 62 -11.23 -0.45 8.53
CA ASP A 62 -12.30 -0.10 7.59
C ASP A 62 -12.30 -1.10 6.42
N GLU A 63 -13.38 -1.16 5.65
CA GLU A 63 -13.50 -2.06 4.51
C GLU A 63 -12.55 -1.67 3.36
N PRO A 64 -11.96 -2.66 2.64
CA PRO A 64 -11.17 -2.39 1.45
C PRO A 64 -11.97 -1.63 0.39
N LYS A 65 -11.35 -0.60 -0.20
CA LYS A 65 -11.96 0.24 -1.24
C LYS A 65 -11.30 -0.02 -2.57
N ALA A 66 -12.09 -0.07 -3.64
CA ALA A 66 -11.57 -0.21 -4.99
C ALA A 66 -10.63 0.97 -5.32
N SER A 67 -9.41 0.65 -5.76
CA SER A 67 -8.47 1.65 -6.24
C SER A 67 -8.64 1.89 -7.73
N ARG A 68 -8.47 3.13 -8.18
CA ARG A 68 -8.34 3.46 -9.60
C ARG A 68 -6.92 3.19 -10.12
N MET A 69 -5.97 2.94 -9.24
CA MET A 69 -4.58 2.63 -9.58
C MET A 69 -4.41 1.12 -9.76
N GLY A 70 -3.66 0.73 -10.78
CA GLY A 70 -3.28 -0.65 -11.06
C GLY A 70 -1.78 -0.82 -11.21
N TYR A 71 -1.31 -2.06 -11.10
CA TYR A 71 0.09 -2.43 -11.29
C TYR A 71 0.32 -2.87 -12.74
N TRP A 72 1.44 -2.42 -13.33
CA TRP A 72 1.82 -2.76 -14.70
C TRP A 72 3.19 -3.43 -14.71
N LEU A 73 3.33 -4.48 -15.51
CA LEU A 73 4.63 -5.05 -15.86
C LEU A 73 5.19 -4.31 -17.07
N VAL A 74 6.40 -3.79 -16.94
CA VAL A 74 7.07 -3.05 -18.01
C VAL A 74 8.43 -3.70 -18.28
N ALA A 75 8.69 -4.01 -19.54
CA ALA A 75 9.99 -4.49 -20.00
C ALA A 75 10.26 -3.99 -21.43
N PRO A 76 11.53 -3.83 -21.86
CA PRO A 76 11.79 -3.50 -23.25
C PRO A 76 11.41 -4.65 -24.19
N LEU A 77 11.11 -4.32 -25.47
CA LEU A 77 10.53 -5.28 -26.43
C LEU A 77 11.28 -6.62 -26.53
N PRO A 78 12.63 -6.66 -26.59
CA PRO A 78 13.35 -7.93 -26.65
C PRO A 78 13.14 -8.82 -25.41
N GLN A 79 12.93 -8.23 -24.23
CA GLN A 79 12.83 -8.96 -22.96
C GLN A 79 11.53 -9.78 -22.88
N TRP A 80 10.43 -9.32 -23.47
CA TRP A 80 9.17 -10.06 -23.50
C TRP A 80 9.27 -11.42 -24.21
N ARG A 81 10.24 -11.59 -25.11
CA ARG A 81 10.48 -12.86 -25.78
C ARG A 81 11.26 -13.86 -24.91
N GLN A 82 11.92 -13.39 -23.85
CA GLN A 82 12.77 -14.23 -23.00
C GLN A 82 11.92 -15.15 -22.12
N LYS A 83 12.35 -16.42 -22.01
CA LYS A 83 11.67 -17.45 -21.20
C LYS A 83 11.39 -16.98 -19.76
N LYS A 84 12.37 -16.31 -19.14
CA LYS A 84 12.24 -15.82 -17.76
C LYS A 84 11.12 -14.78 -17.57
N VAL A 85 10.90 -13.92 -18.58
CA VAL A 85 9.83 -12.90 -18.52
C VAL A 85 8.47 -13.55 -18.74
N LYS A 86 8.37 -14.49 -19.69
CA LYS A 86 7.14 -15.27 -19.90
C LYS A 86 6.74 -16.03 -18.64
N LEU A 87 7.69 -16.71 -18.01
CA LEU A 87 7.45 -17.44 -16.76
C LEU A 87 6.98 -16.52 -15.63
N LEU A 88 7.56 -15.32 -15.51
CA LEU A 88 7.11 -14.34 -14.52
C LEU A 88 5.68 -13.87 -14.78
N VAL A 89 5.33 -13.58 -16.03
CA VAL A 89 3.97 -13.15 -16.41
C VAL A 89 2.96 -14.26 -16.12
N GLU A 90 3.28 -15.51 -16.47
CA GLU A 90 2.44 -16.67 -16.15
C GLU A 90 2.22 -16.79 -14.64
N LYS A 91 3.27 -16.67 -13.84
CA LYS A 91 3.18 -16.77 -12.38
C LYS A 91 2.43 -15.63 -11.70
N LEU A 92 2.35 -14.46 -12.33
CA LEU A 92 1.62 -13.30 -11.81
C LEU A 92 0.17 -13.20 -12.33
N GLY A 93 -0.18 -13.98 -13.35
CA GLY A 93 -1.53 -14.06 -13.90
C GLY A 93 -2.41 -15.17 -13.31
N GLU A 94 -1.81 -16.08 -12.52
CA GLU A 94 -2.48 -17.08 -11.68
C GLU A 94 -2.98 -16.44 -10.37
#